data_AF-A0A7C6VAK8-F1
#
_entry.id   AF-A0A7C6VAK8-F1
#
_cell.length_a   1.000
_cell.length_b   1.000
_cell.length_c   1.000
_cell.angle_alpha   90.00
_cell.angle_beta   90.00
_cell.angle_gamma   90.00
#
_symmetry.space_group_name_H-M   'P 1'
#
loop_
_entity.id
_entity.type
_entity.pdbx_description
1 polymer ?
#
loop_
_entity_poly.entity_id
_entity_poly.type
_entity_poly.pdbx_seq_one_letter_code
_entity_poly.pdbx_strand_id
1 'polypeptide(L)'
;MIVADTAEYLFSLWPDELSGVRVAVADLPAQELPETSAQRWSVDRPASQITLFRLPVQRSTLVKGLDDLHTQMVIEYTVFLAFAEYLGKEPWELAPDRYRPFP
;
A
#
# COMPACT_ATOMS: atom_id res chain seq x y z
N MET A 1 10.06 5.52 -8.61
CA MET A 1 9.82 4.13 -8.17
C MET A 1 8.55 4.18 -7.32
N ILE A 2 7.36 4.07 -7.93
CA ILE A 2 6.07 4.57 -7.39
C ILE A 2 5.81 4.24 -5.91
N VAL A 3 6.15 3.04 -5.44
CA VAL A 3 5.98 2.64 -4.04
C VAL A 3 6.81 3.48 -3.07
N ALA A 4 8.10 3.69 -3.35
CA ALA A 4 8.97 4.46 -2.46
C ALA A 4 8.56 5.94 -2.46
N ASP A 5 8.30 6.52 -3.63
CA ASP A 5 7.81 7.90 -3.74
C ASP A 5 6.52 8.11 -2.94
N THR A 6 5.57 7.15 -2.99
CA THR A 6 4.31 7.24 -2.24
C THR A 6 4.52 7.06 -0.73
N ALA A 7 5.41 6.14 -0.32
CA ALA A 7 5.73 5.93 1.08
C ALA A 7 6.44 7.15 1.69
N GLU A 8 7.41 7.74 0.98
CA GLU A 8 8.11 8.96 1.40
C GLU A 8 7.14 10.13 1.56
N TYR A 9 6.19 10.28 0.64
CA TYR A 9 5.12 11.26 0.78
C TYR A 9 4.31 11.05 2.07
N LEU A 10 3.92 9.81 2.39
CA LEU A 10 3.18 9.49 3.61
C LEU A 10 4.01 9.74 4.89
N PHE A 11 5.29 9.39 4.88
CA PHE A 11 6.20 9.72 5.98
C PHE A 11 6.31 11.23 6.22
N SER A 12 6.24 12.05 5.17
CA SER A 12 6.27 13.50 5.31
C SER A 12 5.00 14.09 5.95
N LEU A 13 3.86 13.40 5.80
CA LEU A 13 2.58 13.84 6.36
C LEU A 13 2.37 13.37 7.80
N TRP A 14 2.89 12.19 8.15
CA TRP A 14 2.69 11.56 9.46
C TRP A 14 4.04 11.18 10.11
N PRO A 15 4.96 12.15 10.31
CA PRO A 15 6.32 11.86 10.75
C PRO A 15 6.39 11.26 12.16
N ASP A 16 5.50 11.67 13.06
CA ASP A 16 5.45 11.17 14.45
C ASP A 16 4.87 9.76 14.51
N GLU A 17 3.74 9.51 13.86
CA GLU A 17 3.04 8.23 13.90
C GLU A 17 3.73 7.12 13.09
N LEU A 18 4.49 7.50 12.04
CA LEU A 18 5.24 6.55 11.21
C LEU A 18 6.72 6.47 11.61
N SER A 19 7.12 7.12 12.70
CA SER A 19 8.49 7.07 13.19
C SER A 19 8.94 5.63 13.44
N GLY A 20 10.04 5.23 12.81
CA GLY A 20 10.60 3.87 12.95
C GLY A 20 9.91 2.79 12.11
N VAL A 21 8.86 3.12 11.34
CA VAL A 21 8.18 2.16 10.47
C VAL A 21 9.07 1.79 9.28
N ARG A 22 9.15 0.49 8.98
CA ARG A 22 9.87 -0.05 7.83
C ARG A 22 8.90 -0.48 6.75
N VAL A 23 9.18 -0.06 5.52
CA VAL A 23 8.44 -0.52 4.34
C VAL A 23 9.31 -1.50 3.55
N ALA A 24 8.84 -2.72 3.42
CA ALA A 24 9.48 -3.76 2.63
C ALA A 24 8.65 -4.08 1.38
N VAL A 25 9.33 -4.49 0.31
CA VAL A 25 8.69 -4.99 -0.90
C VAL A 25 9.15 -6.42 -1.11
N ALA A 26 8.21 -7.36 -1.16
CA ALA A 26 8.45 -8.78 -1.37
C ALA A 26 7.69 -9.29 -2.61
N ASP A 27 8.10 -10.42 -3.19
CA ASP A 27 7.40 -10.97 -4.34
C ASP A 27 6.10 -11.69 -3.93
N LEU A 28 6.12 -12.43 -2.82
CA LEU A 28 5.00 -13.19 -2.26
C LEU A 28 4.97 -13.13 -0.72
N PRO A 29 3.80 -13.34 -0.10
CA PRO A 29 3.67 -13.51 1.34
C PRO A 29 4.44 -14.76 1.81
N ALA A 30 5.09 -14.64 2.98
CA ALA A 30 5.87 -15.73 3.57
C ALA A 30 4.99 -16.86 4.14
N GLN A 31 3.73 -16.56 4.46
CA GLN A 31 2.74 -17.54 4.89
C GLN A 31 1.90 -17.95 3.68
N GLU A 32 1.67 -19.26 3.51
CA GLU A 32 0.72 -19.78 2.53
C GLU A 32 -0.68 -19.30 2.90
N LEU A 33 -1.04 -18.16 2.32
CA LEU A 33 -2.42 -17.72 2.29
C LEU A 33 -3.17 -18.56 1.24
N PRO A 34 -4.50 -18.74 1.37
CA PRO A 34 -5.30 -19.43 0.35
C PRO A 34 -4.95 -18.90 -1.05
N GLU A 35 -4.92 -19.75 -2.07
CA GLU A 35 -4.59 -19.35 -3.45
C GLU A 35 -5.51 -18.24 -4.00
N THR A 36 -6.68 -18.05 -3.38
CA THR A 36 -7.66 -16.99 -3.67
C THR A 36 -7.40 -15.68 -2.92
N SER A 37 -6.43 -15.64 -2.00
CA SER A 37 -6.11 -14.45 -1.23
C SER A 37 -5.41 -13.41 -2.13
N ALA A 38 -6.16 -12.39 -2.51
CA ALA A 38 -5.63 -11.20 -3.17
C ALA A 38 -4.87 -10.29 -2.17
N GLN A 39 -4.14 -10.87 -1.21
CA GLN A 39 -3.46 -10.11 -0.17
C GLN A 39 -2.28 -9.36 -0.79
N ARG A 40 -2.47 -8.06 -1.00
CA ARG A 40 -1.50 -7.17 -1.64
C ARG A 40 -0.48 -6.60 -0.66
N TRP A 41 -0.77 -6.64 0.64
CA TRP A 41 0.12 -6.17 1.70
C TRP A 41 -0.06 -6.95 3.01
N SER A 42 0.88 -6.75 3.94
CA SER A 42 0.81 -7.24 5.31
C SER A 42 1.32 -6.17 6.26
N VAL A 43 0.69 -6.07 7.43
CA VAL A 43 1.05 -5.14 8.51
C VAL A 43 1.46 -5.94 9.74
N ASP A 44 2.67 -5.70 10.23
CA ASP A 44 3.18 -6.17 11.51
C ASP A 44 3.44 -4.96 12.41
N ARG A 45 2.45 -4.61 13.24
CA ARG A 45 2.56 -3.48 14.19
C ARG A 45 3.62 -3.73 15.27
N PRO A 46 3.70 -4.93 15.89
CA PRO A 46 4.79 -5.25 16.81
C PRO A 46 6.19 -5.02 16.25
N ALA A 47 6.42 -5.36 14.97
CA ALA A 47 7.69 -5.15 14.28
C ALA A 47 7.82 -3.75 13.64
N SER A 48 6.78 -2.91 13.71
CA SER A 48 6.70 -1.62 12.99
C SER A 48 7.02 -1.79 11.50
N GLN A 49 6.42 -2.79 10.85
CA GLN A 49 6.73 -3.16 9.47
C GLN A 49 5.48 -3.26 8.61
N ILE A 50 5.56 -2.68 7.41
CA ILE A 50 4.60 -2.83 6.33
C ILE A 50 5.29 -3.57 5.18
N THR A 51 4.69 -4.64 4.66
CA THR A 51 5.21 -5.39 3.53
C THR A 51 4.25 -5.33 2.36
N LEU A 52 4.71 -4.90 1.19
CA LEU A 52 3.93 -4.85 -0.06
C LEU A 52 4.35 -5.99 -0.99
N PHE A 53 3.36 -6.71 -1.54
CA PHE A 53 3.60 -7.87 -2.39
C PHE A 53 3.48 -7.54 -3.88
N ARG A 54 4.56 -7.71 -4.64
CA ARG A 54 4.65 -7.32 -6.06
C ARG A 54 3.77 -8.17 -6.97
N LEU A 55 3.81 -9.50 -6.83
CA LEU A 55 3.10 -10.39 -7.75
C LEU A 55 1.57 -10.28 -7.63
N PRO A 56 0.95 -10.19 -6.44
CA PRO A 56 -0.48 -9.97 -6.32
C PRO A 56 -0.95 -8.64 -6.93
N VAL A 57 -0.15 -7.58 -6.79
CA VAL A 57 -0.44 -6.27 -7.39
C VAL A 57 -0.35 -6.34 -8.92
N GLN A 58 0.71 -6.92 -9.47
CA GLN A 58 0.90 -7.07 -10.91
C GLN A 58 -0.14 -8.00 -11.56
N ARG A 59 -0.50 -9.11 -10.91
CA ARG A 59 -1.55 -10.01 -11.43
C ARG A 59 -2.89 -9.29 -11.55
N SER A 60 -3.22 -8.45 -10.58
CA SER A 60 -4.48 -7.67 -10.58
C SER A 60 -4.54 -6.65 -11.73
N THR A 61 -3.40 -6.07 -12.12
CA THR A 61 -3.34 -5.08 -13.21
C THR A 61 -3.34 -5.75 -14.59
N LEU A 62 -2.62 -6.87 -14.74
CA LEU A 62 -2.56 -7.66 -15.97
C LEU A 62 -3.92 -8.26 -16.37
N VAL A 63 -4.69 -8.78 -15.42
CA VAL A 63 -6.04 -9.33 -15.68
C VAL A 63 -7.00 -8.28 -16.23
N LYS A 64 -6.78 -6.99 -15.92
CA LYS A 64 -7.67 -5.90 -16.30
C LYS A 64 -7.22 -5.10 -17.53
N GLY A 65 -6.06 -5.41 -18.11
CA GLY A 65 -5.53 -4.68 -19.27
C GLY A 65 -5.37 -3.17 -19.01
N LEU A 66 -4.94 -2.79 -17.80
CA LEU A 66 -4.77 -1.40 -17.40
C LEU A 66 -3.54 -0.79 -18.10
N ASP A 67 -3.64 0.50 -18.47
CA ASP A 67 -2.49 1.27 -18.92
C ASP A 67 -1.53 1.59 -17.76
N ASP A 68 -0.39 2.21 -18.08
CA ASP A 68 0.65 2.54 -17.10
C ASP A 68 0.15 3.50 -16.01
N LEU A 69 -0.73 4.44 -16.36
CA LEU A 69 -1.31 5.41 -15.41
C LEU A 69 -2.23 4.72 -14.40
N HIS A 70 -3.15 3.89 -14.88
CA HIS A 70 -4.05 3.14 -14.03
C HIS A 70 -3.29 2.11 -13.18
N THR A 71 -2.24 1.50 -13.72
CA THR A 71 -1.34 0.63 -12.97
C THR A 71 -0.68 1.39 -11.82
N GLN A 72 -0.18 2.60 -12.10
CA GLN A 72 0.37 3.48 -11.06
C GLN A 72 -0.68 3.80 -9.99
N MET A 73 -1.90 4.20 -10.38
CA MET A 73 -2.97 4.51 -9.42
C MET A 73 -3.32 3.31 -8.52
N VAL A 74 -3.34 2.08 -9.06
CA VAL A 74 -3.58 0.87 -8.27
C VAL A 74 -2.46 0.62 -7.27
N ILE A 75 -1.20 0.86 -7.67
CA ILE A 75 -0.04 0.73 -6.78
C ILE A 75 -0.13 1.78 -5.67
N GLU A 76 -0.33 3.06 -6.00
CA GLU A 76 -0.46 4.14 -5.02
C GLU A 76 -1.59 3.84 -4.03
N TYR A 77 -2.78 3.49 -4.54
CA TYR A 77 -3.93 3.14 -3.70
C TYR A 77 -3.64 1.95 -2.77
N THR A 78 -2.89 0.95 -3.23
CA THR A 78 -2.47 -0.18 -2.41
C THR A 78 -1.55 0.26 -1.26
N VAL A 79 -0.63 1.20 -1.52
CA VAL A 79 0.24 1.78 -0.49
C VAL A 79 -0.61 2.53 0.55
N PHE A 80 -1.56 3.36 0.10
CA PHE A 80 -2.47 4.08 1.00
C PHE A 80 -3.24 3.13 1.92
N LEU A 81 -3.82 2.05 1.38
CA LEU A 81 -4.53 1.05 2.19
C LEU A 81 -3.63 0.42 3.27
N ALA A 82 -2.38 0.09 2.92
CA ALA A 82 -1.46 -0.55 3.86
C ALA A 82 -1.08 0.38 5.03
N PHE A 83 -0.84 1.67 4.74
CA PHE A 83 -0.57 2.66 5.77
C PHE A 83 -1.81 3.01 6.60
N ALA A 84 -2.99 3.03 5.97
CA ALA A 84 -4.26 3.28 6.63
C ALA A 84 -4.54 2.17 7.65
N GLU A 85 -4.33 0.92 7.25
CA GLU A 85 -4.40 -0.24 8.14
C GLU A 85 -3.37 -0.16 9.26
N TYR A 86 -2.13 0.26 8.99
CA TYR A 86 -1.11 0.44 10.02
C TYR A 86 -1.51 1.49 11.06
N LEU A 87 -1.97 2.64 10.61
CA LEU A 87 -2.35 3.79 11.44
C LEU A 87 -3.74 3.64 12.08
N GLY A 88 -4.55 2.67 11.67
CA GLY A 88 -5.93 2.53 12.11
C GLY A 88 -6.82 3.68 11.63
N LYS A 89 -6.56 4.17 10.42
CA LYS A 89 -7.26 5.28 9.76
C LYS A 89 -7.89 4.82 8.47
N GLU A 90 -8.74 5.65 7.90
CA GLU A 90 -9.24 5.46 6.54
C GLU A 90 -8.25 6.05 5.50
N PRO A 91 -8.17 5.49 4.28
CA PRO A 91 -7.19 5.93 3.27
C PRO A 91 -7.32 7.40 2.86
N TRP A 92 -8.54 7.94 2.84
CA TRP A 92 -8.79 9.36 2.52
C TRP A 92 -8.37 10.32 3.63
N GLU A 93 -8.20 9.82 4.87
CA GLU A 93 -7.66 10.63 5.97
C GLU A 93 -6.15 10.86 5.81
N LEU A 94 -5.44 9.96 5.11
CA LEU A 94 -3.99 10.03 4.97
C LEU A 94 -3.51 11.11 4.00
N ALA A 95 -4.28 11.37 2.94
CA ALA A 95 -3.98 12.39 1.94
C ALA A 95 -5.27 13.05 1.43
N PRO A 96 -5.82 14.02 2.18
CA PRO A 96 -7.10 14.67 1.87
C PRO A 96 -7.07 15.46 0.55
N ASP A 97 -5.90 15.86 0.04
CA ASP A 97 -5.75 16.52 -1.25
C ASP A 97 -5.72 15.54 -2.44
N ARG A 98 -5.44 14.25 -2.21
CA ARG A 98 -5.24 13.26 -3.28
C ARG A 98 -6.45 12.36 -3.52
N TYR A 99 -7.26 12.12 -2.49
CA TYR A 99 -8.51 11.36 -2.57
C TYR A 99 -9.62 12.01 -1.73
N ARG A 100 -10.34 12.99 -2.29
CA ARG A 100 -11.65 13.37 -1.72
C ARG A 100 -12.71 12.41 -2.24
N PRO A 101 -13.54 11.78 -1.38
CA PRO A 101 -14.85 11.31 -1.84
C PRO A 101 -15.59 12.51 -2.43
N PHE A 102 -16.13 12.38 -3.63
CA PHE A 102 -17.07 13.39 -4.13
C PHE A 102 -18.27 13.44 -3.17
N PRO A 103 -18.71 14.65 -2.76
CA PRO A 103 -19.90 14.79 -1.92
C PRO A 103 -21.18 14.36 -2.65
#